data_AF-A0A849GC99-F1
#
_entry.id   AF-A0A849GC99-F1
#
_cell.length_a   1.000
_cell.length_b   1.000
_cell.length_c   1.000
_cell.angle_alpha   90.00
_cell.angle_beta   90.00
_cell.angle_gamma   90.00
#
_symmetry.space_group_name_H-M   'P 1'
#
loop_
_entity.id
_entity.type
_entity.pdbx_description
1 polymer ?
#
loop_
_entity_poly.entity_id
_entity_poly.type
_entity_poly.pdbx_seq_one_letter_code
_entity_poly.pdbx_strand_id
1 'polypeptide(L)'
;MKQHGSSRSQVKELARIKGRFDSASADEKLSLVRHLQSTAISSASDLSKLHDTLCFIRAFPDSDELFQAANASLLMFEKRISKLNKTVRTALWDTGIGGTPVHYPFSIEVASWLARRARGEVSIDWQDVDNDTTRLDELLMLLLLPVETDYFDSGVVTSKEWIDIVAATAQGTDFDWLFTQLHALRSLPVLPQLYESANLPLVWSLRNSKFSKSRNVMPVRKIAARADGMRKAGRNTKAEIQRPFSSIPRLSVDAGRKVVDVAMAALAARHRETFHFNHANPHEVFLADVGSGVSIAVFGLREFFRYPLECTMGFLILSNGVPVGYGGSSTFFRQANTGVNI
;
A
#
# COMPACT_ATOMS: atom_id res chain seq x y z
N MET A 1 22.19 33.86 -11.14
CA MET A 1 21.83 32.47 -11.55
C MET A 1 22.58 31.50 -10.64
N LYS A 2 21.93 30.85 -9.67
CA LYS A 2 22.59 29.81 -8.87
C LYS A 2 22.89 28.63 -9.81
N GLN A 3 24.17 28.26 -9.96
CA GLN A 3 24.56 27.04 -10.66
C GLN A 3 23.84 25.87 -9.99
N HIS A 4 22.91 25.26 -10.71
CA HIS A 4 22.20 24.09 -10.24
C HIS A 4 23.22 22.94 -10.25
N GLY A 5 23.61 22.47 -9.06
CA GLY A 5 24.52 21.33 -8.91
C GLY A 5 23.97 20.06 -9.57
N SER A 6 24.74 18.96 -9.54
CA SER A 6 24.29 17.69 -10.13
C SER A 6 22.93 17.24 -9.60
N SER A 7 22.17 16.46 -10.38
CA SER A 7 20.85 15.97 -9.97
C SER A 7 20.89 15.23 -8.62
N ARG A 8 21.97 14.49 -8.36
CA ARG A 8 22.25 13.88 -7.06
C ARG A 8 22.38 14.89 -5.93
N SER A 9 23.13 15.99 -6.12
CA SER A 9 23.28 17.00 -5.06
C SER A 9 21.94 17.69 -4.77
N GLN A 10 21.14 17.94 -5.79
CA GLN A 10 19.80 18.52 -5.66
C GLN A 10 18.81 17.59 -4.93
N VAL A 11 18.80 16.29 -5.25
CA VAL A 11 17.98 15.30 -4.52
C VAL A 11 18.41 15.23 -3.05
N LYS A 12 19.72 15.21 -2.79
CA LYS A 12 20.24 15.23 -1.42
C LYS A 12 19.84 16.50 -0.68
N GLU A 13 19.90 17.65 -1.35
CA GLU A 13 19.53 18.93 -0.77
C GLU A 13 18.03 19.00 -0.45
N LEU A 14 17.17 18.63 -1.40
CA LEU A 14 15.73 18.56 -1.18
C LEU A 14 15.39 17.66 0.01
N ALA A 15 16.02 16.48 0.08
CA ALA A 15 15.85 15.55 1.20
C ALA A 15 16.35 16.11 2.55
N ARG A 16 17.40 16.94 2.54
CA ARG A 16 17.97 17.58 3.72
C ARG A 16 17.05 18.69 4.26
N ILE A 17 16.43 19.47 3.38
CA ILE A 17 15.57 20.60 3.77
C ILE A 17 14.09 20.23 3.92
N LYS A 18 13.68 19.00 3.57
CA LYS A 18 12.26 18.59 3.57
C LYS A 18 11.49 18.93 4.84
N GLY A 19 12.14 18.83 6.01
CA GLY A 19 11.55 19.10 7.32
C GLY A 19 11.75 20.53 7.86
N ARG A 20 12.30 21.44 7.06
CA ARG A 20 12.44 22.87 7.39
C ARG A 20 11.27 23.63 6.80
N PHE A 21 10.61 24.47 7.59
CA PHE A 21 9.33 25.10 7.23
C PHE A 21 9.36 26.63 7.27
N ASP A 22 10.55 27.22 7.26
CA ASP A 22 10.71 28.66 7.04
C ASP A 22 10.50 29.04 5.56
N SER A 23 10.17 30.31 5.30
CA SER A 23 9.87 30.81 3.95
C SER A 23 11.00 30.57 2.94
N ALA A 24 12.26 30.77 3.35
CA ALA A 24 13.42 30.55 2.49
C ALA A 24 13.53 29.06 2.07
N SER A 25 13.35 28.14 3.01
CA SER A 25 13.33 26.71 2.73
C SER A 25 12.12 26.29 1.88
N ALA A 26 10.96 26.93 2.05
CA ALA A 26 9.77 26.67 1.24
C ALA A 26 9.99 27.02 -0.25
N ASP A 27 10.55 28.20 -0.53
CA ASP A 27 10.89 28.66 -1.88
C ASP A 27 11.96 27.76 -2.52
N GLU A 28 12.97 27.36 -1.73
CA GLU A 28 14.02 26.46 -2.19
C GLU A 28 13.47 25.07 -2.53
N LYS A 29 12.59 24.50 -1.70
CA LYS A 29 11.91 23.23 -1.98
C LYS A 29 11.11 23.30 -3.28
N LEU A 30 10.31 24.35 -3.46
CA LEU A 30 9.49 24.52 -4.65
C LEU A 30 10.34 24.62 -5.92
N SER A 31 11.42 25.41 -5.86
CA SER A 31 12.39 25.52 -6.95
C SER A 31 13.04 24.17 -7.29
N LEU A 32 13.51 23.43 -6.28
CA LEU A 32 14.14 22.12 -6.46
C LEU A 32 13.16 21.09 -7.02
N VAL A 33 11.93 21.02 -6.52
CA VAL A 33 10.90 20.09 -7.01
C VAL A 33 10.61 20.36 -8.49
N ARG A 34 10.38 21.63 -8.87
CA ARG A 34 10.13 22.03 -10.27
C ARG A 34 11.29 21.68 -11.18
N HIS A 35 12.51 21.97 -10.76
CA HIS A 35 13.69 21.64 -11.54
C HIS A 35 13.84 20.12 -11.71
N LEU A 36 13.81 19.37 -10.60
CA LEU A 36 13.93 17.91 -10.60
C LEU A 36 12.81 17.22 -11.40
N GLN A 37 11.64 17.85 -11.55
CA GLN A 37 10.54 17.36 -12.40
C GLN A 37 10.90 17.28 -13.90
N SER A 38 11.92 17.99 -14.36
CA SER A 38 12.46 17.89 -15.73
C SER A 38 13.83 17.21 -15.81
N THR A 39 14.55 17.08 -14.68
CA THR A 39 15.91 16.54 -14.65
C THR A 39 15.94 15.02 -14.80
N ALA A 40 16.84 14.52 -15.65
CA ALA A 40 17.12 13.09 -15.78
C ALA A 40 17.88 12.58 -14.55
N ILE A 41 17.39 11.49 -13.96
CA ILE A 41 17.99 10.82 -12.81
C ILE A 41 18.09 9.34 -13.16
N SER A 42 19.32 8.81 -13.20
CA SER A 42 19.62 7.45 -13.63
C SER A 42 20.02 6.51 -12.49
N SER A 43 20.05 6.99 -11.25
CA SER A 43 20.35 6.18 -10.07
C SER A 43 19.06 5.75 -9.36
N ALA A 44 18.92 4.45 -9.09
CA ALA A 44 17.80 3.91 -8.32
C ALA A 44 17.73 4.51 -6.91
N SER A 45 18.87 4.62 -6.22
CA SER A 45 18.94 5.21 -4.88
C SER A 45 18.50 6.68 -4.86
N ASP A 46 18.95 7.48 -5.82
CA ASP A 46 18.55 8.89 -5.93
C ASP A 46 17.05 9.01 -6.29
N LEU A 47 16.51 8.11 -7.13
CA LEU A 47 15.08 8.07 -7.44
C LEU A 47 14.21 7.69 -6.24
N SER A 48 14.56 6.64 -5.50
CA SER A 48 13.84 6.24 -4.28
C SER A 48 13.88 7.36 -3.24
N LYS A 49 15.04 8.00 -3.06
CA LYS A 49 15.18 9.12 -2.13
C LYS A 49 14.34 10.33 -2.54
N LEU A 50 14.31 10.65 -3.83
CA LEU A 50 13.43 11.69 -4.36
C LEU A 50 11.95 11.33 -4.13
N HIS A 51 11.56 10.08 -4.42
CA HIS A 51 10.19 9.61 -4.24
C HIS A 51 9.71 9.75 -2.79
N ASP A 52 10.47 9.22 -1.84
CA ASP A 52 10.11 9.28 -0.42
C ASP A 52 10.10 10.73 0.09
N THR A 53 10.99 11.58 -0.44
CA THR A 53 11.01 13.02 -0.12
C THR A 53 9.77 13.74 -0.67
N LEU A 54 9.35 13.44 -1.89
CA LEU A 54 8.12 13.98 -2.47
C LEU A 54 6.88 13.47 -1.74
N CYS A 55 6.85 12.21 -1.29
CA CYS A 55 5.77 11.69 -0.45
C CYS A 55 5.69 12.47 0.88
N PHE A 56 6.83 12.76 1.51
CA PHE A 56 6.88 13.60 2.71
C PHE A 56 6.34 15.01 2.44
N ILE A 57 6.80 15.66 1.36
CA ILE A 57 6.36 17.02 1.00
C ILE A 57 4.85 17.03 0.69
N ARG A 58 4.32 16.01 0.00
CA ARG A 58 2.88 15.89 -0.25
C ARG A 58 2.08 15.75 1.05
N ALA A 59 2.60 15.01 2.02
CA ALA A 59 1.96 14.83 3.32
C ALA A 59 2.04 16.08 4.21
N PHE A 60 3.16 16.81 4.15
CA PHE A 60 3.47 17.98 4.98
C PHE A 60 3.98 19.15 4.12
N PRO A 61 3.13 19.73 3.25
CA PRO A 61 3.56 20.81 2.35
C PRO A 61 3.60 22.15 3.09
N ASP A 62 4.50 23.04 2.69
CA ASP A 62 4.58 24.42 3.19
C ASP A 62 3.47 25.31 2.63
N SER A 63 3.01 24.99 1.42
CA SER A 63 1.99 25.72 0.68
C SER A 63 1.23 24.79 -0.27
N ASP A 64 0.05 25.24 -0.72
CA ASP A 64 -0.74 24.51 -1.73
C ASP A 64 0.04 24.35 -3.04
N GLU A 65 0.84 25.34 -3.43
CA GLU A 65 1.66 25.28 -4.64
C GLU A 65 2.72 24.17 -4.56
N LEU A 66 3.40 24.04 -3.42
CA LEU A 66 4.37 22.98 -3.20
C LEU A 66 3.71 21.60 -3.14
N PHE A 67 2.51 21.50 -2.54
CA PHE A 67 1.71 20.28 -2.57
C PHE A 67 1.42 19.83 -4.02
N GLN A 68 0.93 20.74 -4.86
CA GLN A 68 0.61 20.44 -6.26
C GLN A 68 1.85 20.04 -7.05
N ALA A 69 2.97 20.73 -6.86
CA ALA A 69 4.24 20.41 -7.51
C ALA A 69 4.76 19.01 -7.11
N ALA A 70 4.67 18.67 -5.82
CA ALA A 70 5.06 17.34 -5.33
C ALA A 70 4.15 16.24 -5.88
N ASN A 71 2.83 16.48 -5.90
CA ASN A 71 1.86 15.54 -6.44
C ASN A 71 2.08 15.30 -7.95
N ALA A 72 2.20 16.36 -8.74
CA ALA A 72 2.51 16.25 -10.17
C ALA A 72 3.81 15.49 -10.43
N SER A 73 4.84 15.71 -9.61
CA SER A 73 6.11 15.00 -9.71
C SER A 73 5.98 13.51 -9.40
N LEU A 74 5.20 13.13 -8.38
CA LEU A 74 4.93 11.73 -8.02
C LEU A 74 4.20 10.97 -9.14
N LEU A 75 3.26 11.62 -9.82
CA LEU A 75 2.52 11.03 -10.95
C LEU A 75 3.40 10.77 -12.18
N MET A 76 4.60 11.36 -12.25
CA MET A 76 5.55 11.16 -13.36
C MET A 76 6.54 10.01 -13.15
N PHE A 77 6.55 9.36 -11.97
CA PHE A 77 7.55 8.32 -11.67
C PHE A 77 7.51 7.14 -12.62
N GLU A 78 6.33 6.68 -13.00
CA GLU A 78 6.20 5.56 -13.94
C GLU A 78 6.85 5.87 -15.29
N LYS A 79 6.58 7.05 -15.85
CA LYS A 79 7.19 7.54 -17.10
C LYS A 79 8.70 7.75 -16.96
N ARG A 80 9.19 8.07 -15.77
CA ARG A 80 10.64 8.18 -15.49
C ARG A 80 11.28 6.80 -15.49
N ILE A 81 10.69 5.86 -14.78
CA ILE A 81 11.20 4.50 -14.62
C ILE A 81 11.17 3.74 -15.95
N SER A 82 10.17 3.97 -16.79
CA SER A 82 10.07 3.32 -18.11
C SER A 82 11.25 3.63 -19.04
N LYS A 83 11.94 4.76 -18.83
CA LYS A 83 13.09 5.21 -19.63
C LYS A 83 14.44 4.72 -19.10
N LEU A 84 14.46 4.07 -17.94
CA LEU A 84 15.70 3.58 -17.32
C LEU A 84 16.12 2.25 -17.94
N ASN A 85 17.42 1.96 -17.88
CA ASN A 85 17.95 0.66 -18.27
C ASN A 85 17.46 -0.45 -17.31
N LYS A 86 17.57 -1.72 -17.75
CA LYS A 86 17.09 -2.89 -17.00
C LYS A 86 17.66 -2.94 -15.57
N THR A 87 18.97 -2.76 -15.40
CA THR A 87 19.66 -2.84 -14.11
C THR A 87 19.08 -1.86 -13.08
N VAL A 88 18.89 -0.59 -13.48
CA VAL A 88 18.34 0.43 -12.58
C VAL A 88 16.87 0.16 -12.26
N ARG A 89 16.08 -0.34 -13.22
CA ARG A 89 14.68 -0.71 -12.96
C ARG A 89 14.58 -1.87 -11.97
N THR A 90 15.43 -2.88 -12.10
CA THR A 90 15.48 -4.02 -11.17
C THR A 90 15.87 -3.58 -9.76
N ALA A 91 16.81 -2.65 -9.62
CA ALA A 91 17.14 -2.08 -8.31
C ALA A 91 16.01 -1.24 -7.65
N LEU A 92 14.90 -1.00 -8.37
CA LEU A 92 13.70 -0.34 -7.86
C LEU A 92 12.54 -1.31 -7.60
N TRP A 93 12.71 -2.61 -7.84
CA TRP A 93 11.71 -3.59 -7.45
C TRP A 93 11.42 -3.48 -5.96
N ASP A 94 10.19 -3.79 -5.57
CA ASP A 94 9.78 -3.90 -4.16
C ASP A 94 9.79 -2.57 -3.39
N THR A 95 10.04 -1.46 -4.09
CA THR A 95 10.01 -0.11 -3.50
C THR A 95 8.59 0.43 -3.31
N GLY A 96 7.59 -0.19 -3.94
CA GLY A 96 6.19 0.26 -3.99
C GLY A 96 5.95 1.49 -4.87
N ILE A 97 6.95 1.92 -5.65
CA ILE A 97 6.86 3.10 -6.51
C ILE A 97 6.02 2.78 -7.76
N GLY A 98 5.21 3.73 -8.22
CA GLY A 98 4.45 3.54 -9.45
C GLY A 98 5.35 3.21 -10.64
N GLY A 99 5.05 2.11 -11.35
CA GLY A 99 5.87 1.58 -12.45
C GLY A 99 6.89 0.51 -12.06
N THR A 100 6.97 0.08 -10.80
CA THR A 100 7.80 -1.04 -10.33
C THR A 100 6.94 -2.25 -9.95
N PRO A 101 7.44 -3.48 -10.06
CA PRO A 101 6.80 -4.64 -9.48
C PRO A 101 7.02 -4.72 -7.95
N VAL A 102 6.18 -5.51 -7.30
CA VAL A 102 6.22 -5.91 -5.88
C VAL A 102 6.10 -7.44 -5.86
N HIS A 103 7.13 -8.14 -5.37
CA HIS A 103 7.16 -9.61 -5.32
C HIS A 103 6.91 -10.07 -3.90
N TYR A 104 5.81 -10.77 -3.67
CA TYR A 104 5.45 -11.20 -2.32
C TYR A 104 4.41 -12.33 -2.31
N PRO A 105 4.58 -13.38 -1.49
CA PRO A 105 3.53 -14.36 -1.26
C PRO A 105 2.50 -13.77 -0.29
N PHE A 106 1.57 -12.96 -0.83
CA PHE A 106 0.51 -12.32 -0.05
C PHE A 106 -0.40 -13.35 0.60
N SER A 107 -0.85 -13.08 1.83
CA SER A 107 -1.89 -13.88 2.49
C SER A 107 -3.15 -13.99 1.64
N ILE A 108 -3.98 -15.00 1.90
CA ILE A 108 -5.25 -15.16 1.18
C ILE A 108 -6.14 -13.93 1.30
N GLU A 109 -6.10 -13.19 2.41
CA GLU A 109 -6.87 -11.95 2.58
C GLU A 109 -6.40 -10.84 1.64
N VAL A 110 -5.09 -10.58 1.57
CA VAL A 110 -4.53 -9.52 0.71
C VAL A 110 -4.62 -9.92 -0.75
N ALA A 111 -4.31 -11.17 -1.08
CA ALA A 111 -4.45 -11.69 -2.43
C ALA A 111 -5.92 -11.64 -2.91
N SER A 112 -6.88 -12.03 -2.06
CA SER A 112 -8.31 -11.87 -2.36
C SER A 112 -8.71 -10.41 -2.55
N TRP A 113 -8.11 -9.47 -1.81
CA TRP A 113 -8.33 -8.04 -2.00
C TRP A 113 -7.76 -7.55 -3.33
N LEU A 114 -6.53 -7.96 -3.68
CA LEU A 114 -5.90 -7.65 -4.96
C LEU A 114 -6.72 -8.15 -6.14
N ALA A 115 -7.17 -9.41 -6.12
CA ALA A 115 -8.01 -9.98 -7.18
C ALA A 115 -9.31 -9.19 -7.43
N ARG A 116 -9.88 -8.57 -6.39
CA ARG A 116 -11.09 -7.74 -6.51
C ARG A 116 -10.80 -6.30 -6.91
N ARG A 117 -9.66 -5.74 -6.52
CA ARG A 117 -9.41 -4.29 -6.59
C ARG A 117 -8.36 -3.88 -7.63
N ALA A 118 -7.45 -4.78 -7.95
CA ALA A 118 -6.28 -4.62 -8.81
C ALA A 118 -6.26 -5.71 -9.91
N ARG A 119 -7.44 -6.05 -10.46
CA ARG A 119 -7.57 -7.05 -11.52
C ARG A 119 -6.66 -6.70 -12.71
N GLY A 120 -5.92 -7.69 -13.21
CA GLY A 120 -4.95 -7.52 -14.28
C GLY A 120 -3.60 -6.92 -13.86
N GLU A 121 -3.43 -6.56 -12.58
CA GLU A 121 -2.16 -6.01 -12.07
C GLU A 121 -1.27 -7.09 -11.43
N VAL A 122 -1.80 -8.26 -11.09
CA VAL A 122 -1.09 -9.32 -10.34
C VAL A 122 -1.02 -10.60 -11.15
N SER A 123 0.12 -11.28 -11.14
CA SER A 123 0.33 -12.60 -11.75
C SER A 123 1.06 -13.53 -10.79
N ILE A 124 1.00 -14.84 -11.05
CA ILE A 124 1.83 -15.82 -10.33
C ILE A 124 3.29 -15.64 -10.76
N ASP A 125 4.21 -15.58 -9.80
CA ASP A 125 5.63 -15.55 -10.10
C ASP A 125 6.18 -16.96 -10.32
N TRP A 126 5.90 -17.53 -11.49
CA TRP A 126 6.37 -18.87 -11.84
C TRP A 126 7.89 -19.05 -11.81
N GLN A 127 8.68 -17.98 -11.78
CA GLN A 127 10.14 -18.07 -11.64
C GLN A 127 10.57 -18.29 -10.19
N ASP A 128 9.72 -17.91 -9.23
CA ASP A 128 9.97 -18.01 -7.79
C ASP A 128 9.14 -19.12 -7.13
N VAL A 129 8.28 -19.81 -7.90
CA VAL A 129 7.59 -21.03 -7.43
C VAL A 129 8.64 -22.10 -7.13
N ASP A 130 8.56 -22.68 -5.94
CA ASP A 130 9.45 -23.75 -5.50
C ASP A 130 9.48 -24.91 -6.50
N ASN A 131 10.65 -25.53 -6.64
CA ASN A 131 10.77 -26.74 -7.47
C ASN A 131 9.90 -27.89 -6.92
N ASP A 132 9.68 -27.92 -5.60
CA ASP A 132 8.70 -28.80 -4.97
C ASP A 132 7.33 -28.11 -4.99
N THR A 133 6.47 -28.57 -5.90
CA THR A 133 5.13 -28.02 -6.13
C THR A 133 4.05 -28.71 -5.32
N THR A 134 4.38 -29.65 -4.42
CA THR A 134 3.42 -30.48 -3.68
C THR A 134 2.31 -29.66 -3.01
N ARG A 135 2.66 -28.55 -2.34
CA ARG A 135 1.66 -27.71 -1.66
C ARG A 135 0.80 -26.89 -2.62
N LEU A 136 1.36 -26.50 -3.76
CA LEU A 136 0.59 -25.86 -4.82
C LEU A 136 -0.36 -26.85 -5.47
N ASP A 137 0.10 -28.08 -5.74
CA ASP A 137 -0.72 -29.15 -6.30
C ASP A 137 -1.91 -29.48 -5.37
N GLU A 138 -1.69 -29.59 -4.06
CA GLU A 138 -2.76 -29.77 -3.05
C GLU A 138 -3.84 -28.67 -3.13
N LEU A 139 -3.44 -27.42 -3.38
CA LEU A 139 -4.36 -26.30 -3.56
C LEU A 139 -5.13 -26.42 -4.89
N LEU A 140 -4.43 -26.75 -5.99
CA LEU A 140 -5.03 -26.86 -7.33
C LEU A 140 -5.96 -28.07 -7.45
N MET A 141 -5.72 -29.14 -6.69
CA MET A 141 -6.61 -30.30 -6.62
C MET A 141 -8.03 -29.96 -6.20
N LEU A 142 -8.24 -28.85 -5.47
CA LEU A 142 -9.59 -28.35 -5.16
C LEU A 142 -10.37 -27.88 -6.40
N LEU A 143 -9.67 -27.61 -7.50
CA LEU A 143 -10.18 -27.01 -8.73
C LEU A 143 -10.30 -28.00 -9.89
N LEU A 144 -9.64 -29.15 -9.79
CA LEU A 144 -9.65 -30.18 -10.82
C LEU A 144 -11.06 -30.75 -11.03
N LEU A 145 -11.42 -30.97 -12.29
CA LEU A 145 -12.53 -31.85 -12.62
C LEU A 145 -12.12 -33.31 -12.33
N PRO A 146 -13.05 -34.21 -11.96
CA PRO A 146 -12.71 -35.61 -11.69
C PRO A 146 -11.96 -36.32 -12.83
N VAL A 147 -12.19 -35.92 -14.08
CA VAL A 147 -11.50 -36.49 -15.26
C VAL A 147 -10.08 -35.97 -15.43
N GLU A 148 -9.73 -34.84 -14.81
CA GLU A 148 -8.42 -34.21 -14.88
C GLU A 148 -7.47 -34.77 -13.83
N THR A 149 -7.98 -35.38 -12.75
CA THR A 149 -7.20 -35.88 -11.62
C THR A 149 -6.12 -36.87 -12.05
N ASP A 150 -6.48 -37.92 -12.80
CA ASP A 150 -5.50 -38.92 -13.25
C ASP A 150 -4.40 -38.32 -14.14
N TYR A 151 -4.77 -37.32 -14.96
CA TYR A 151 -3.82 -36.63 -15.83
C TYR A 151 -2.88 -35.72 -15.04
N PHE A 152 -3.42 -34.98 -14.07
CA PHE A 152 -2.64 -34.10 -13.20
C PHE A 152 -1.68 -34.89 -12.31
N ASP A 153 -2.17 -35.95 -11.65
CA ASP A 153 -1.38 -36.80 -10.75
C ASP A 153 -0.31 -37.63 -11.47
N SER A 154 -0.46 -37.84 -12.78
CA SER A 154 0.53 -38.58 -13.58
C SER A 154 1.89 -37.88 -13.71
N GLY A 155 1.96 -36.58 -13.38
CA GLY A 155 3.15 -35.74 -13.58
C GLY A 155 3.45 -35.41 -15.04
N VAL A 156 2.57 -35.79 -15.98
CA VAL A 156 2.70 -35.45 -17.41
C VAL A 156 2.48 -33.95 -17.66
N VAL A 157 1.69 -33.30 -16.81
CA VAL A 157 1.43 -31.86 -16.86
C VAL A 157 1.91 -31.23 -15.57
N THR A 158 2.67 -30.15 -15.66
CA THR A 158 3.05 -29.36 -14.48
C THR A 158 1.89 -28.49 -14.01
N SER A 159 1.90 -28.11 -12.73
CA SER A 159 1.00 -27.10 -12.16
C SER A 159 0.86 -25.85 -13.05
N LYS A 160 1.98 -25.35 -13.58
CA LYS A 160 2.00 -24.20 -14.49
C LYS A 160 1.31 -24.49 -15.82
N GLU A 161 1.69 -25.57 -16.49
CA GLU A 161 1.11 -25.94 -17.79
C GLU A 161 -0.40 -26.19 -17.66
N TRP A 162 -0.84 -26.79 -16.56
CA TRP A 162 -2.26 -26.96 -16.28
C TRP A 162 -2.97 -25.62 -16.14
N ILE A 163 -2.45 -24.68 -15.35
CA ILE A 163 -3.00 -23.32 -15.23
C ILE A 163 -3.02 -22.62 -16.60
N ASP A 164 -1.95 -22.70 -17.38
CA ASP A 164 -1.87 -22.11 -18.71
C ASP A 164 -2.98 -22.63 -19.64
N ILE A 165 -3.34 -23.93 -19.53
CA ILE A 165 -4.44 -24.54 -20.29
C ILE A 165 -5.80 -24.03 -19.82
N VAL A 166 -6.09 -24.11 -18.51
CA VAL A 166 -7.43 -23.81 -17.97
C VAL A 166 -7.73 -22.30 -17.89
N ALA A 167 -6.69 -21.47 -17.80
CA ALA A 167 -6.81 -20.03 -17.82
C ALA A 167 -6.70 -19.42 -19.23
N ALA A 168 -6.46 -20.21 -20.29
CA ALA A 168 -6.20 -19.72 -21.64
C ALA A 168 -7.29 -18.80 -22.20
N THR A 169 -8.56 -19.06 -21.87
CA THR A 169 -9.71 -18.25 -22.30
C THR A 169 -10.20 -17.26 -21.25
N ALA A 170 -9.56 -17.23 -20.09
CA ALA A 170 -9.93 -16.36 -18.99
C ALA A 170 -9.56 -14.90 -19.29
N GLN A 171 -10.38 -13.97 -18.81
CA GLN A 171 -10.06 -12.55 -18.87
C GLN A 171 -9.13 -12.18 -17.70
N GLY A 172 -8.00 -11.54 -17.97
CA GLY A 172 -7.05 -11.12 -16.94
C GLY A 172 -5.81 -11.99 -16.89
N THR A 173 -5.19 -12.09 -15.72
CA THR A 173 -3.99 -12.91 -15.47
C THR A 173 -4.34 -14.32 -14.97
N ASP A 174 -3.33 -15.19 -14.92
CA ASP A 174 -3.38 -16.49 -14.23
C ASP A 174 -3.88 -16.38 -12.78
N PHE A 175 -3.38 -15.37 -12.06
CA PHE A 175 -3.83 -15.03 -10.71
C PHE A 175 -5.31 -14.61 -10.67
N ASP A 176 -5.77 -13.78 -11.59
CA ASP A 176 -7.17 -13.35 -11.64
C ASP A 176 -8.11 -14.55 -11.87
N TRP A 177 -7.69 -15.49 -12.73
CA TRP A 177 -8.41 -16.75 -12.94
C TRP A 177 -8.43 -17.58 -11.66
N LEU A 178 -7.26 -17.84 -11.06
CA LEU A 178 -7.15 -18.66 -9.85
C LEU A 178 -8.03 -18.12 -8.73
N PHE A 179 -7.95 -16.81 -8.43
CA PHE A 179 -8.76 -16.22 -7.38
C PHE A 179 -10.25 -16.12 -7.71
N THR A 180 -10.62 -16.15 -8.99
CA THR A 180 -12.03 -16.33 -9.37
C THR A 180 -12.52 -17.71 -8.95
N GLN A 181 -11.72 -18.77 -9.17
CA GLN A 181 -12.07 -20.13 -8.76
C GLN A 181 -12.05 -20.29 -7.23
N LEU A 182 -10.99 -19.83 -6.56
CA LEU A 182 -10.89 -19.91 -5.10
C LEU A 182 -12.02 -19.11 -4.40
N HIS A 183 -12.50 -18.02 -5.02
CA HIS A 183 -13.65 -17.29 -4.49
C HIS A 183 -14.92 -18.15 -4.46
N ALA A 184 -15.14 -19.05 -5.42
CA ALA A 184 -16.27 -19.98 -5.40
C ALA A 184 -16.18 -20.95 -4.22
N LEU A 185 -14.96 -21.30 -3.80
CA LEU A 185 -14.65 -22.21 -2.71
C LEU A 185 -14.49 -21.53 -1.34
N ARG A 186 -14.71 -20.22 -1.23
CA ARG A 186 -14.44 -19.41 -0.03
C ARG A 186 -15.14 -19.87 1.26
N SER A 187 -16.16 -20.72 1.16
CA SER A 187 -16.86 -21.30 2.31
C SER A 187 -16.14 -22.53 2.88
N LEU A 188 -15.17 -23.10 2.17
CA LEU A 188 -14.39 -24.23 2.66
C LEU A 188 -13.47 -23.77 3.80
N PRO A 189 -13.60 -24.32 5.01
CA PRO A 189 -12.80 -23.87 6.16
C PRO A 189 -11.30 -24.10 6.01
N VAL A 190 -10.90 -25.05 5.17
CA VAL A 190 -9.50 -25.47 4.94
C VAL A 190 -8.78 -24.61 3.89
N LEU A 191 -9.53 -23.82 3.10
CA LEU A 191 -8.97 -23.06 1.99
C LEU A 191 -7.88 -22.07 2.42
N PRO A 192 -8.05 -21.26 3.49
CA PRO A 192 -6.97 -20.37 3.94
C PRO A 192 -5.69 -21.15 4.24
N GLN A 193 -5.77 -22.27 4.96
CA GLN A 193 -4.60 -23.06 5.34
C GLN A 193 -3.91 -23.69 4.14
N LEU A 194 -4.65 -24.19 3.16
CA LEU A 194 -4.09 -24.72 1.91
C LEU A 194 -3.40 -23.63 1.10
N TYR A 195 -4.02 -22.45 0.97
CA TYR A 195 -3.42 -21.33 0.26
C TYR A 195 -2.14 -20.85 0.96
N GLU A 196 -2.16 -20.66 2.28
CA GLU A 196 -0.96 -20.27 3.04
C GLU A 196 0.13 -21.34 2.94
N SER A 197 -0.23 -22.62 2.94
CA SER A 197 0.74 -23.73 2.79
C SER A 197 1.36 -23.78 1.39
N ALA A 198 0.60 -23.39 0.35
CA ALA A 198 1.12 -23.28 -1.01
C ALA A 198 2.13 -22.15 -1.16
N ASN A 199 2.15 -21.17 -0.24
CA ASN A 199 3.09 -20.04 -0.21
C ASN A 199 3.28 -19.39 -1.60
N LEU A 200 2.17 -19.20 -2.32
CA LEU A 200 2.18 -18.86 -3.74
C LEU A 200 2.88 -17.51 -3.98
N PRO A 201 4.05 -17.48 -4.66
CA PRO A 201 4.73 -16.22 -4.94
C PRO A 201 3.98 -15.45 -6.02
N LEU A 202 3.78 -14.15 -5.79
CA LEU A 202 3.01 -13.27 -6.67
C LEU A 202 3.84 -12.06 -7.08
N VAL A 203 3.64 -11.62 -8.33
CA VAL A 203 4.16 -10.34 -8.83
C VAL A 203 3.01 -9.36 -8.99
N TRP A 204 3.00 -8.28 -8.21
CA TRP A 204 2.09 -7.16 -8.40
C TRP A 204 2.76 -6.02 -9.18
N SER A 205 2.34 -5.83 -10.43
CA SER A 205 2.76 -4.74 -11.29
C SER A 205 2.08 -3.42 -10.91
N LEU A 206 2.84 -2.50 -10.31
CA LEU A 206 2.32 -1.16 -9.98
C LEU A 206 2.30 -0.18 -11.17
N ARG A 207 2.25 -0.69 -12.41
CA ARG A 207 2.08 0.14 -13.61
C ARG A 207 0.66 0.67 -13.67
N ASN A 208 0.49 2.00 -13.73
CA ASN A 208 -0.78 2.70 -13.63
C ASN A 208 -1.63 2.37 -12.37
N SER A 209 -1.12 1.59 -11.43
CA SER A 209 -1.85 1.19 -10.24
C SER A 209 -2.11 2.38 -9.32
N LYS A 210 -3.39 2.61 -9.01
CA LYS A 210 -3.82 3.63 -8.04
C LYS A 210 -3.35 3.32 -6.61
N PHE A 211 -2.93 2.08 -6.35
CA PHE A 211 -2.49 1.59 -5.05
C PHE A 211 -0.97 1.68 -4.84
N SER A 212 -0.20 2.07 -5.86
CA SER A 212 1.22 2.39 -5.69
C SER A 212 1.44 3.50 -4.65
N LYS A 213 2.59 3.53 -3.97
CA LYS A 213 2.93 4.63 -3.03
C LYS A 213 2.84 6.01 -3.69
N SER A 214 3.10 6.08 -5.00
CA SER A 214 2.99 7.31 -5.80
C SER A 214 1.56 7.86 -5.85
N ARG A 215 0.54 6.98 -5.85
CA ARG A 215 -0.86 7.34 -6.11
C ARG A 215 -1.83 7.04 -4.95
N ASN A 216 -1.44 6.20 -3.99
CA ASN A 216 -2.30 5.78 -2.88
C ASN A 216 -2.51 6.93 -1.88
N VAL A 217 -3.58 7.69 -2.08
CA VAL A 217 -4.00 8.81 -1.23
C VAL A 217 -5.52 8.85 -1.10
N MET A 218 -6.00 9.34 0.04
CA MET A 218 -7.39 9.74 0.23
C MET A 218 -7.61 11.16 -0.33
N PRO A 219 -8.71 11.43 -1.05
CA PRO A 219 -9.04 12.78 -1.45
C PRO A 219 -9.38 13.64 -0.23
N VAL A 220 -8.84 14.86 -0.18
CA VAL A 220 -9.10 15.85 0.88
C VAL A 220 -9.66 17.14 0.30
N ARG A 221 -10.55 17.81 1.04
CA ARG A 221 -11.19 19.05 0.59
C ARG A 221 -10.27 20.27 0.68
N LYS A 222 -9.40 20.29 1.68
CA LYS A 222 -8.46 21.38 1.95
C LYS A 222 -7.13 20.81 2.41
N ILE A 223 -6.04 21.38 1.90
CA ILE A 223 -4.69 21.06 2.34
C ILE A 223 -4.35 21.91 3.57
N ALA A 224 -3.79 21.27 4.59
CA ALA A 224 -3.19 21.97 5.71
C ALA A 224 -1.70 22.20 5.42
N ALA A 225 -1.42 23.41 4.94
CA ALA A 225 -0.07 23.91 4.78
C ALA A 225 0.65 24.06 6.13
N ARG A 226 1.97 23.86 6.13
CA ARG A 226 2.87 23.91 7.29
C ARG A 226 3.68 25.20 7.31
N ALA A 227 3.07 26.34 6.94
CA ALA A 227 3.74 27.64 6.92
C ALA A 227 4.32 28.03 8.30
N ASP A 228 3.65 27.64 9.39
CA ASP A 228 4.10 27.86 10.77
C ASP A 228 4.92 26.69 11.34
N GLY A 229 5.31 25.73 10.48
CA GLY A 229 6.03 24.53 10.83
C GLY A 229 5.19 23.38 11.39
N MET A 230 5.89 22.34 11.85
CA MET A 230 5.25 21.17 12.45
C MET A 230 4.67 21.50 13.82
N ARG A 231 3.53 20.87 14.14
CA ARG A 231 2.89 20.99 15.45
C ARG A 231 3.89 20.58 16.54
N LYS A 232 4.17 21.48 17.48
CA LYS A 232 4.96 21.18 18.67
C LYS A 232 4.16 20.30 19.62
N ALA A 233 4.82 19.41 20.34
CA ALA A 233 4.19 18.63 21.40
C ALA A 233 3.61 19.59 22.46
N GLY A 234 2.37 19.33 22.88
CA GLY A 234 1.74 20.08 23.97
C GLY A 234 2.47 19.84 25.29
N ARG A 235 2.42 20.81 26.21
CA ARG A 235 3.08 20.70 27.52
C ARG A 235 2.40 19.69 28.45
N ASN A 236 1.12 19.40 28.24
CA ASN A 236 0.34 18.49 29.08
C ASN A 236 -0.38 17.42 28.23
N THR A 237 0.32 16.31 28.00
CA THR A 237 -0.20 15.17 27.23
C THR A 237 -1.48 14.59 27.83
N LYS A 238 -1.61 14.54 29.16
CA LYS A 238 -2.79 14.01 29.83
C LYS A 238 -4.04 14.85 29.52
N ALA A 239 -3.92 16.18 29.57
CA ALA A 239 -5.01 17.07 29.22
C ALA A 239 -5.43 16.91 27.75
N GLU A 240 -4.47 16.74 26.83
CA GLU A 240 -4.78 16.49 25.41
C GLU A 240 -5.48 15.14 25.19
N ILE A 241 -5.07 14.07 25.88
CA ILE A 241 -5.73 12.75 25.81
C ILE A 241 -7.17 12.82 26.33
N GLN A 242 -7.39 13.59 27.40
CA GLN A 242 -8.70 13.78 28.01
C GLN A 242 -9.59 14.77 27.23
N ARG A 243 -9.03 15.47 26.24
CA ARG A 243 -9.78 16.43 25.43
C ARG A 243 -10.75 15.67 24.53
N PRO A 244 -12.07 15.90 24.63
CA PRO A 244 -13.01 15.21 23.77
C PRO A 244 -12.81 15.63 22.31
N PHE A 245 -12.95 14.68 21.39
CA PHE A 245 -13.05 14.98 19.96
C PHE A 245 -14.38 15.68 19.67
N SER A 246 -14.36 16.62 18.72
CA SER A 246 -15.58 17.30 18.27
C SER A 246 -16.56 16.32 17.62
N SER A 247 -16.04 15.36 16.86
CA SER A 247 -16.81 14.24 16.31
C SER A 247 -15.88 13.09 15.92
N ILE A 248 -16.41 11.86 15.95
CA ILE A 248 -15.76 10.67 15.41
C ILE A 248 -16.80 9.98 14.52
N PRO A 249 -17.10 10.54 13.33
CA PRO A 249 -18.14 10.02 12.48
C PRO A 249 -17.81 8.61 11.99
N ARG A 250 -18.80 7.72 12.08
CA ARG A 250 -18.81 6.47 11.34
C ARG A 250 -19.05 6.78 9.87
N LEU A 251 -18.21 6.24 8.99
CA LEU A 251 -18.33 6.40 7.56
C LEU A 251 -19.46 5.53 6.99
N SER A 252 -19.98 5.92 5.82
CA SER A 252 -20.79 5.01 5.01
C SER A 252 -19.95 3.81 4.58
N VAL A 253 -20.60 2.69 4.25
CA VAL A 253 -19.90 1.46 3.85
C VAL A 253 -18.97 1.70 2.65
N ASP A 254 -19.39 2.47 1.66
CA ASP A 254 -18.56 2.75 0.49
C ASP A 254 -17.37 3.66 0.79
N ALA A 255 -17.55 4.63 1.70
CA ALA A 255 -16.43 5.44 2.18
C ALA A 255 -15.46 4.59 3.04
N GLY A 256 -16.00 3.74 3.92
CA GLY A 256 -15.22 2.79 4.71
C GLY A 256 -14.41 1.83 3.84
N ARG A 257 -15.01 1.26 2.78
CA ARG A 257 -14.31 0.42 1.78
C ARG A 257 -13.12 1.14 1.15
N LYS A 258 -13.27 2.41 0.76
CA LYS A 258 -12.19 3.20 0.18
C LYS A 258 -11.04 3.41 1.16
N VAL A 259 -11.34 3.69 2.42
CA VAL A 259 -10.31 3.86 3.46
C VAL A 259 -9.59 2.53 3.74
N VAL A 260 -10.32 1.41 3.78
CA VAL A 260 -9.72 0.07 3.89
C VAL A 260 -8.81 -0.21 2.69
N ASP A 261 -9.22 0.13 1.46
CA ASP A 261 -8.36 -0.06 0.29
C ASP A 261 -7.05 0.74 0.40
N VAL A 262 -7.12 1.97 0.88
CA VAL A 262 -5.93 2.80 1.11
C VAL A 262 -5.03 2.20 2.19
N ALA A 263 -5.62 1.66 3.27
CA ALA A 263 -4.89 1.00 4.35
C ALA A 263 -4.19 -0.28 3.86
N MET A 264 -4.91 -1.15 3.15
CA MET A 264 -4.36 -2.37 2.54
C MET A 264 -3.22 -2.04 1.58
N ALA A 265 -3.44 -1.12 0.64
CA ALA A 265 -2.42 -0.69 -0.31
C ALA A 265 -1.18 -0.07 0.34
N ALA A 266 -1.35 0.65 1.46
CA ALA A 266 -0.24 1.28 2.17
C ALA A 266 0.76 0.24 2.73
N LEU A 267 0.30 -0.96 3.06
CA LEU A 267 1.16 -2.02 3.58
C LEU A 267 1.56 -3.01 2.48
N ALA A 268 0.60 -3.48 1.67
CA ALA A 268 0.85 -4.50 0.65
C ALA A 268 1.91 -4.06 -0.37
N ALA A 269 1.90 -2.79 -0.80
CA ALA A 269 2.92 -2.25 -1.71
C ALA A 269 4.33 -2.14 -1.09
N ARG A 270 4.51 -2.59 0.16
CA ARG A 270 5.76 -2.64 0.92
C ARG A 270 6.02 -4.02 1.52
N HIS A 271 5.37 -5.08 1.03
CA HIS A 271 5.49 -6.45 1.55
C HIS A 271 5.14 -6.57 3.03
N ARG A 272 4.13 -5.80 3.44
CA ARG A 272 3.64 -5.80 4.82
C ARG A 272 2.16 -6.08 4.82
N GLU A 273 1.75 -6.68 5.91
CA GLU A 273 0.36 -6.98 6.20
C GLU A 273 0.13 -6.80 7.69
N THR A 274 -1.14 -6.60 8.08
CA THR A 274 -1.51 -6.64 9.49
C THR A 274 -2.86 -7.31 9.63
N PHE A 275 -3.01 -8.07 10.70
CA PHE A 275 -4.29 -8.68 11.08
C PHE A 275 -5.45 -7.66 11.03
N HIS A 276 -5.22 -6.44 11.53
CA HIS A 276 -6.24 -5.41 11.57
C HIS A 276 -6.76 -4.97 10.19
N PHE A 277 -5.89 -4.90 9.17
CA PHE A 277 -6.31 -4.49 7.83
C PHE A 277 -6.85 -5.67 7.03
N ASN A 278 -6.22 -6.84 7.15
CA ASN A 278 -6.65 -8.09 6.50
C ASN A 278 -8.09 -8.49 6.89
N HIS A 279 -8.50 -8.17 8.13
CA HIS A 279 -9.84 -8.47 8.65
C HIS A 279 -10.69 -7.23 8.94
N ALA A 280 -10.30 -6.05 8.45
CA ALA A 280 -11.07 -4.82 8.65
C ALA A 280 -12.52 -4.96 8.17
N ASN A 281 -13.46 -4.45 8.96
CA ASN A 281 -14.87 -4.40 8.61
C ASN A 281 -15.22 -3.05 7.97
N PRO A 282 -15.56 -3.00 6.66
CA PRO A 282 -15.93 -1.75 6.00
C PRO A 282 -17.19 -1.09 6.56
N HIS A 283 -18.02 -1.83 7.30
CA HIS A 283 -19.20 -1.29 7.97
C HIS A 283 -18.85 -0.56 9.27
N GLU A 284 -17.64 -0.71 9.81
CA GLU A 284 -17.20 -0.14 11.09
C GLU A 284 -15.89 0.62 10.91
N VAL A 285 -15.93 1.62 10.04
CA VAL A 285 -14.81 2.54 9.83
C VAL A 285 -15.21 3.91 10.35
N PHE A 286 -14.39 4.45 11.24
CA PHE A 286 -14.56 5.77 11.82
C PHE A 286 -13.41 6.66 11.35
N LEU A 287 -13.67 7.95 11.14
CA LEU A 287 -12.62 8.89 10.71
C LEU A 287 -12.65 10.12 11.60
N ALA A 288 -11.64 10.26 12.45
CA ALA A 288 -11.47 11.44 13.31
C ALA A 288 -10.55 12.46 12.64
N ASP A 289 -10.99 13.72 12.56
CA ASP A 289 -10.11 14.85 12.25
C ASP A 289 -9.41 15.29 13.54
N VAL A 290 -8.09 15.19 13.57
CA VAL A 290 -7.27 15.56 14.74
C VAL A 290 -6.56 16.90 14.55
N GLY A 291 -6.95 17.66 13.51
CA GLY A 291 -6.48 18.99 13.21
C GLY A 291 -5.23 19.02 12.35
N SER A 292 -4.95 20.20 11.81
CA SER A 292 -3.78 20.49 10.96
C SER A 292 -3.63 19.49 9.81
N GLY A 293 -4.75 19.10 9.17
CA GLY A 293 -4.78 18.18 8.03
C GLY A 293 -4.44 16.73 8.37
N VAL A 294 -4.34 16.37 9.65
CA VAL A 294 -4.17 14.98 10.09
C VAL A 294 -5.54 14.40 10.42
N SER A 295 -5.79 13.20 9.92
CA SER A 295 -6.96 12.41 10.29
C SER A 295 -6.53 10.98 10.65
N ILE A 296 -7.29 10.35 11.53
CA ILE A 296 -7.06 8.98 11.97
C ILE A 296 -8.31 8.18 11.63
N ALA A 297 -8.15 7.22 10.73
CA ALA A 297 -9.17 6.21 10.48
C ALA A 297 -9.01 5.08 11.49
N VAL A 298 -10.10 4.62 12.08
CA VAL A 298 -10.14 3.48 13.01
C VAL A 298 -11.08 2.42 12.45
N PHE A 299 -10.66 1.16 12.47
CA PHE A 299 -11.36 0.03 11.87
C PHE A 299 -11.71 -1.01 12.93
N GLY A 300 -13.00 -1.37 13.01
CA GLY A 300 -13.40 -2.62 13.66
C GLY A 300 -13.01 -3.83 12.82
N LEU A 301 -13.00 -5.01 13.43
CA LEU A 301 -12.80 -6.28 12.72
C LEU A 301 -14.13 -6.92 12.33
N ARG A 302 -14.11 -7.69 11.23
CA ARG A 302 -15.20 -8.61 10.86
C ARG A 302 -15.51 -9.53 12.04
N GLU A 303 -16.80 -9.82 12.25
CA GLU A 303 -17.32 -10.50 13.44
C GLU A 303 -16.53 -11.75 13.85
N PHE A 304 -16.27 -12.65 12.89
CA PHE A 304 -15.53 -13.90 13.10
C PHE A 304 -14.09 -13.71 13.63
N PHE A 305 -13.47 -12.56 13.37
CA PHE A 305 -12.07 -12.29 13.73
C PHE A 305 -11.93 -11.45 15.00
N ARG A 306 -13.04 -11.16 15.70
CA ARG A 306 -13.02 -10.41 16.95
C ARG A 306 -12.52 -11.30 18.07
N TYR A 307 -11.69 -10.73 18.94
CA TYR A 307 -11.27 -11.43 20.15
C TYR A 307 -12.39 -11.45 21.19
N PRO A 308 -12.47 -12.51 22.02
CA PRO A 308 -13.58 -12.68 22.95
C PRO A 308 -13.56 -11.69 24.13
N LEU A 309 -12.37 -11.18 24.49
CA LEU A 309 -12.19 -10.31 25.66
C LEU A 309 -11.78 -8.89 25.29
N GLU A 310 -10.74 -8.75 24.46
CA GLU A 310 -10.23 -7.45 24.03
C GLU A 310 -10.95 -6.96 22.77
N CYS A 311 -11.34 -5.69 22.76
CA CYS A 311 -11.74 -5.05 21.51
C CYS A 311 -10.48 -4.52 20.82
N THR A 312 -10.03 -5.27 19.81
CA THR A 312 -8.91 -4.89 18.94
C THR A 312 -9.42 -4.08 17.74
N MET A 313 -8.74 -2.97 17.45
CA MET A 313 -9.06 -2.08 16.34
C MET A 313 -7.78 -1.71 15.59
N GLY A 314 -7.84 -1.69 14.26
CA GLY A 314 -6.79 -1.09 13.45
C GLY A 314 -6.91 0.41 13.41
N PHE A 315 -5.82 1.11 13.11
CA PHE A 315 -5.92 2.50 12.67
C PHE A 315 -4.91 2.85 11.57
N LEU A 316 -5.28 3.84 10.76
CA LEU A 316 -4.46 4.44 9.72
C LEU A 316 -4.40 5.94 9.96
N ILE A 317 -3.18 6.49 10.00
CA ILE A 317 -2.91 7.91 10.16
C ILE A 317 -2.69 8.50 8.77
N LEU A 318 -3.48 9.53 8.44
CA LEU A 318 -3.44 10.24 7.17
C LEU A 318 -3.04 11.69 7.42
N SER A 319 -2.05 12.21 6.70
CA SER A 319 -1.75 13.66 6.64
C SER A 319 -2.02 14.18 5.24
N ASN A 320 -2.95 15.12 5.11
CA ASN A 320 -3.44 15.61 3.83
C ASN A 320 -3.86 14.46 2.89
N GLY A 321 -4.46 13.41 3.46
CA GLY A 321 -4.89 12.22 2.74
C GLY A 321 -3.79 11.20 2.41
N VAL A 322 -2.52 11.50 2.71
CA VAL A 322 -1.40 10.57 2.51
C VAL A 322 -1.27 9.64 3.72
N PRO A 323 -1.20 8.30 3.54
CA PRO A 323 -0.84 7.37 4.61
C PRO A 323 0.56 7.70 5.17
N VAL A 324 0.61 8.06 6.45
CA VAL A 324 1.86 8.43 7.16
C VAL A 324 2.12 7.59 8.41
N GLY A 325 1.21 6.68 8.75
CA GLY A 325 1.37 5.78 9.87
C GLY A 325 0.19 4.82 10.00
N TYR A 326 0.39 3.75 10.73
CA TYR A 326 -0.63 2.73 10.98
C TYR A 326 -0.35 2.01 12.29
N GLY A 327 -1.32 1.26 12.77
CA GLY A 327 -1.14 0.45 13.96
C GLY A 327 -2.41 -0.26 14.38
N GLY A 328 -2.38 -0.75 15.60
CA GLY A 328 -3.52 -1.39 16.25
C GLY A 328 -3.63 -0.94 17.69
N SER A 329 -4.84 -0.98 18.21
CA SER A 329 -5.12 -0.78 19.62
C SER A 329 -6.02 -1.90 20.15
N SER A 330 -5.59 -2.52 21.24
CA SER A 330 -6.40 -3.44 22.04
C SER A 330 -6.96 -2.69 23.25
N THR A 331 -8.28 -2.68 23.38
CA THR A 331 -8.97 -2.08 24.53
C THR A 331 -9.55 -3.16 25.42
N PHE A 332 -9.34 -3.01 26.73
CA PHE A 332 -9.90 -3.88 27.76
C PHE A 332 -10.22 -3.04 29.00
N PHE A 333 -11.49 -2.98 29.38
CA PHE A 333 -12.02 -2.09 30.41
C PHE A 333 -11.58 -0.62 30.23
N ARG A 334 -10.71 -0.12 31.13
CA ARG A 334 -10.24 1.28 31.19
C ARG A 334 -8.83 1.46 30.61
N GLN A 335 -8.32 0.46 29.89
CA GLN A 335 -7.00 0.47 29.28
C GLN A 335 -7.09 0.31 27.77
N ALA A 336 -6.24 1.06 27.06
CA ALA A 336 -5.99 0.90 25.64
C ALA A 336 -4.48 0.73 25.43
N ASN A 337 -4.07 -0.44 24.96
CA ASN A 337 -2.70 -0.69 24.53
C ASN A 337 -2.62 -0.37 23.04
N THR A 338 -1.59 0.36 22.61
CA THR A 338 -1.45 0.76 21.20
C THR A 338 -0.01 0.61 20.74
N GLY A 339 0.17 0.10 19.53
CA GLY A 339 1.43 0.10 18.81
C GLY A 339 1.30 0.96 17.56
N VAL A 340 2.24 1.89 17.34
CA VAL A 340 2.22 2.81 16.20
C VAL A 340 3.47 2.62 15.36
N ASN A 341 3.29 2.41 14.06
CA ASN A 341 4.34 2.47 13.04
C ASN A 341 4.17 3.76 12.24
N ILE A 342 5.24 4.54 12.09
CA ILE A 342 5.29 5.79 11.32
C ILE A 342 6.26 5.63 10.15
#